data_AF-M2T3Q6-F1
#
_entry.id   AF-M2T3Q6-F1
#
_cell.length_a   1.000
_cell.length_b   1.000
_cell.length_c   1.000
_cell.angle_alpha   90.00
_cell.angle_beta   90.00
_cell.angle_gamma   90.00
#
_symmetry.space_group_name_H-M   'P 1'
#
loop_
_entity.id
_entity.type
_entity.pdbx_description
1 polymer ?
#
loop_
_entity_poly.entity_id
_entity_poly.type
_entity_poly.pdbx_seq_one_letter_code
_entity_poly.pdbx_strand_id
1 'polypeptide(L)' 'MFEGYLVDIKKCEFKVKITKYLGFIIEAGKRISIDLAKVAVIREWEALRIVKGVRSFLGFANFY' A
#
# COMPACT_ATOMS: atom_id res chain seq x y z
N MET A 1 -20.53 -21.78 16.82
CA MET A 1 -19.10 -21.74 16.42
C MET A 1 -18.83 -20.32 15.93
N PHE A 2 -18.52 -19.40 16.83
CA PHE A 2 -18.19 -18.02 16.47
C PHE A 2 -16.66 -17.93 16.42
N GLU A 3 -16.08 -17.77 15.24
CA GLU A 3 -14.64 -17.51 15.14
C GLU A 3 -14.35 -16.15 15.78
N GLY A 4 -13.74 -16.16 16.96
CA GLY A 4 -13.39 -14.96 17.72
C GLY A 4 -12.08 -14.36 17.21
N TYR A 5 -12.15 -13.53 16.17
CA TYR A 5 -11.03 -12.68 15.79
C TYR A 5 -10.92 -11.51 16.78
N LEU A 6 -9.78 -11.42 17.47
CA LEU A 6 -9.46 -10.29 18.33
C LEU A 6 -9.03 -9.10 17.47
N VAL A 7 -9.81 -8.03 17.52
CA VAL A 7 -9.53 -6.78 16.80
C VAL A 7 -8.79 -5.82 17.73
N ASP A 8 -7.64 -5.33 17.29
CA ASP A 8 -6.89 -4.31 18.01
C ASP A 8 -7.53 -2.93 17.76
N ILE A 9 -8.35 -2.49 18.72
CA ILE A 9 -9.07 -1.20 18.65
C ILE A 9 -8.10 -0.03 18.43
N LYS A 10 -6.85 -0.11 18.90
CA LYS A 10 -5.85 0.94 18.70
C LYS A 10 -5.41 1.09 17.24
N LYS A 11 -5.59 0.04 16.44
CA LYS A 11 -5.27 0.03 15.00
C LYS A 11 -6.51 0.20 14.12
N CYS A 12 -7.69 0.33 14.74
CA CYS A 12 -8.92 0.55 14.00
C CYS A 12 -9.15 2.03 13.75
N GLU A 13 -9.31 2.37 12.48
CA GLU A 13 -9.73 3.70 12.06
C GLU A 13 -11.24 3.66 11.73
N PHE A 14 -12.05 4.39 12.48
CA PHE A 14 -13.50 4.44 12.28
C PHE A 14 -13.92 5.82 11.75
N LYS A 15 -14.76 5.84 10.71
CA LYS A 15 -15.30 7.07 10.09
C LYS A 15 -14.24 8.10 9.66
N VAL A 16 -13.03 7.67 9.33
CA VAL A 16 -11.99 8.56 8.79
C VAL A 16 -12.27 8.86 7.32
N LYS A 17 -12.02 10.10 6.90
CA LYS A 17 -12.13 10.51 5.49
C LYS A 17 -10.97 10.00 4.65
N ILE A 18 -9.82 9.72 5.26
CA ILE A 18 -8.61 9.23 4.61
C ILE A 18 -8.08 8.09 5.47
N THR A 19 -7.87 6.92 4.88
CA THR A 19 -7.25 5.77 5.56
C THR A 19 -6.17 5.14 4.70
N LYS A 20 -5.16 4.57 5.34
CA LYS A 20 -4.13 3.79 4.66
C LYS A 20 -4.50 2.31 4.72
N TYR A 21 -4.85 1.74 3.57
CA TYR A 21 -5.24 0.33 3.47
C TYR A 21 -4.45 -0.38 2.38
N LEU A 22 -3.82 -1.50 2.73
CA LEU A 22 -2.98 -2.31 1.82
C LEU A 22 -1.89 -1.51 1.06
N GLY A 23 -1.44 -0.39 1.62
CA GLY A 23 -0.44 0.48 0.97
C GLY A 23 -1.02 1.54 0.03
N PHE A 24 -2.35 1.63 -0.07
CA PHE A 24 -3.07 2.70 -0.76
C PHE A 24 -3.65 3.69 0.24
N ILE A 25 -3.86 4.93 -0.21
CA ILE A 25 -4.57 5.96 0.53
C ILE A 25 -6.00 6.00 -0.02
N ILE A 26 -6.96 5.53 0.76
CA ILE A 26 -8.37 5.52 0.40
C ILE A 26 -9.01 6.78 0.98
N GLU A 27 -9.46 7.68 0.11
CA GLU A 27 -10.22 8.87 0.49
C GLU A 27 -11.72 8.62 0.26
N ALA A 28 -12.53 8.80 1.29
CA ALA A 28 -13.97 8.58 1.25
C ALA A 28 -14.62 9.55 0.26
N GLY A 29 -15.28 9.01 -0.78
CA GLY A 29 -15.93 9.79 -1.83
C GLY A 29 -15.01 10.23 -2.98
N LYS A 30 -13.74 9.81 -3.00
CA LYS A 30 -12.79 10.01 -4.10
C LYS A 30 -12.19 8.69 -4.56
N ARG A 31 -11.39 8.75 -5.63
CA ARG A 31 -10.63 7.61 -6.13
C ARG A 31 -9.51 7.23 -5.15
N ILE A 32 -9.15 5.95 -5.16
CA ILE A 32 -8.00 5.41 -4.43
C ILE A 32 -6.75 6.17 -4.91
N SER A 33 -6.05 6.82 -3.98
CA SER A 33 -4.82 7.55 -4.25
C SER A 33 -3.63 6.69 -3.88
N ILE A 34 -2.69 6.55 -4.80
CA ILE A 34 -1.44 5.84 -4.52
C ILE A 34 -0.60 6.71 -3.58
N ASP A 35 -0.03 6.10 -2.55
CA ASP A 35 0.89 6.77 -1.64
C ASP A 35 2.07 7.35 -2.44
N LEU A 36 2.11 8.68 -2.58
CA LEU A 36 3.12 9.39 -3.36
C LEU A 36 4.54 9.07 -2.89
N ALA A 37 4.72 8.71 -1.61
CA ALA A 37 6.01 8.28 -1.09
C ALA A 37 6.49 6.99 -1.77
N LYS A 38 5.59 6.06 -2.10
CA LYS A 38 5.95 4.82 -2.80
C LYS A 38 6.18 5.05 -4.30
N VAL A 39 5.43 5.96 -4.91
CA VAL A 39 5.67 6.38 -6.30
C VAL A 39 7.03 7.06 -6.44
N ALA A 40 7.41 7.89 -5.46
CA ALA A 40 8.73 8.50 -5.40
C ALA A 40 9.84 7.44 -5.33
N VAL A 41 9.69 6.41 -4.48
CA VAL A 41 10.65 5.30 -4.42
C VAL A 41 10.77 4.55 -5.76
N ILE A 42 9.66 4.32 -6.47
CA ILE A 42 9.68 3.71 -7.82
C ILE A 42 10.40 4.62 -8.82
N ARG A 43 10.18 5.94 -8.76
CA ARG A 43 10.76 6.94 -9.69
C ARG A 43 12.24 7.21 -9.41
N GLU A 44 12.63 7.23 -8.15
CA GLU A 44 14.02 7.42 -7.70
C GLU A 44 14.82 6.12 -7.73
N TRP A 45 14.21 5.00 -8.12
CA TRP A 45 14.90 3.74 -8.21
C TRP A 45 15.95 3.80 -9.32
N GLU A 46 17.22 3.86 -8.91
CA GLU A 46 18.35 3.82 -9.81
C GLU A 46 18.33 2.53 -10.66
N ALA A 47 18.81 2.59 -11.90
CA ALA A 47 18.71 1.48 -12.85
C ALA A 47 19.31 0.20 -12.25
N LEU A 48 18.42 -0.75 -11.93
CA LEU A 48 18.76 -2.00 -11.26
C LEU A 48 19.67 -2.85 -12.14
N ARG A 49 20.98 -2.80 -11.89
CA ARG A 49 22.02 -3.60 -12.61
C ARG A 49 21.94 -5.11 -12.29
N ILE A 50 20.99 -5.55 -11.47
CA ILE A 50 20.89 -6.93 -10.95
C ILE A 50 19.50 -7.49 -11.27
N VAL A 51 19.47 -8.67 -11.89
CA VAL A 51 18.25 -9.40 -12.31
C VAL A 51 17.27 -9.63 -11.14
N LYS A 52 17.76 -9.87 -9.92
CA LYS A 52 16.92 -9.97 -8.70
C LYS A 52 16.15 -8.68 -8.42
N GLY A 53 16.78 -7.52 -8.63
CA GLY A 53 16.12 -6.23 -8.45
C GLY A 53 14.98 -6.04 -9.45
N VAL A 54 15.24 -6.35 -10.73
CA VAL A 54 14.23 -6.24 -11.79
C VAL A 54 13.02 -7.14 -11.51
N ARG A 55 13.25 -8.36 -10.99
CA ARG A 55 12.16 -9.29 -10.66
C ARG A 55 11.34 -8.83 -9.44
N SER A 56 11.99 -8.27 -8.41
CA SER A 56 11.28 -7.63 -7.29
C SER A 56 10.50 -6.40 -7.73
N PHE A 57 11.07 -5.58 -8.61
CA PHE A 57 10.40 -4.42 -9.19
C PHE A 57 9.15 -4.83 -9.96
N LEU A 58 9.26 -5.84 -10.84
CA LEU A 58 8.11 -6.31 -11.61
C LEU A 58 7.01 -6.86 -10.70
N GLY A 59 7.37 -7.60 -9.65
CA GLY A 59 6.40 -8.06 -8.64
C GLY A 59 5.73 -6.92 -7.88
N PHE A 60 6.47 -5.84 -7.60
CA PHE A 60 5.94 -4.65 -6.95
C PHE A 60 5.04 -3.84 -7.90
N ALA A 61 5.48 -3.62 -9.14
CA ALA A 61 4.74 -2.88 -10.17
C ALA A 61 3.44 -3.58 -10.59
N ASN A 62 3.37 -4.91 -10.54
CA ASN A 62 2.13 -5.65 -10.83
C ASN A 62 1.11 -5.61 -9.68
N PHE A 63 1.54 -5.30 -8.45
CA PHE A 63 0.65 -5.25 -7.28
C PHE A 63 -0.06 -3.89 -7.13
N TYR A 64 0.48 -2.84 -7.76
CA TYR A 64 -0.01 -1.45 -7.70
C TYR A 64 -0.60 -1.01 -9.04
#